data_AF-A0A8D8W6H9-F1
#
_entry.id   AF-A0A8D8W6H9-F1
#
_cell.length_a   1.000
_cell.length_b   1.000
_cell.length_c   1.000
_cell.angle_alpha   90.00
_cell.angle_beta   90.00
_cell.angle_gamma   90.00
#
_symmetry.space_group_name_H-M   'P 1'
#
loop_
_entity.id
_entity.type
_entity.pdbx_description
1 polymer ?
#
loop_
_entity_poly.entity_id
_entity_poly.type
_entity_poly.pdbx_seq_one_letter_code
_entity_poly.pdbx_strand_id
1 'polypeptide(L)'
;MSVQKLFGTALQAHRTYIFSIQARGFKKHVSRTLMELNKRKENIEFGKTPNPPPPRSSYLEWNYDAELYSFGKRLGEHIEPSLLAQSLTQRSFIIVEEEKQKSVGIEDPILNVKENTPLVEEGKAFTSRYVKQYMRIALPFFPEEGIQSVHNYLLSEEVIANIASHIGMNDIVQTAEYPIEASSLHSCFFALVEAIRLSNDEHTAGNFVRDLVLTQLGGKNVNDLWELENPEDKLNTIYRNHGEELPEPRLVGASAKNTILANYQVAYYNKDKQMIGLGFGESVEIGKEMAARDALRRLFRTSERDAPIKYNLEINPAQQKRVNPSLDEWNEKILLQATG
;
A
#
# COMPACT_ATOMS: atom_id res chain seq x y z
N MET A 1 -33.42 -75.12 -69.28
CA MET A 1 -34.44 -74.51 -70.17
C MET A 1 -34.69 -73.09 -69.70
N SER A 2 -34.63 -72.12 -70.63
CA SER A 2 -35.33 -70.81 -70.70
C SER A 2 -35.54 -70.01 -69.39
N VAL A 3 -35.25 -68.71 -69.27
CA VAL A 3 -35.63 -67.61 -70.15
C VAL A 3 -34.70 -66.43 -69.83
N GLN A 4 -33.57 -66.30 -70.52
CA GLN A 4 -32.90 -65.01 -70.69
C GLN A 4 -33.35 -64.46 -72.03
N LYS A 5 -34.32 -63.53 -72.00
CA LYS A 5 -34.62 -62.50 -73.02
C LYS A 5 -36.07 -62.10 -72.82
N LEU A 6 -36.28 -60.99 -72.10
CA LEU A 6 -37.41 -60.09 -72.27
C LEU A 6 -37.10 -58.87 -71.40
N PHE A 7 -37.06 -57.70 -72.04
CA PHE A 7 -36.83 -56.36 -71.49
C PHE A 7 -35.35 -56.04 -71.15
N GLY A 8 -34.62 -55.20 -71.89
CA GLY A 8 -35.02 -53.98 -72.59
C GLY A 8 -34.76 -52.79 -71.66
N THR A 9 -33.71 -52.04 -71.96
CA THR A 9 -33.14 -50.93 -71.18
C THR A 9 -34.18 -49.88 -70.74
N ALA A 10 -34.42 -49.79 -69.43
CA ALA A 10 -35.06 -48.63 -68.81
C ALA A 10 -33.99 -47.82 -68.07
N LEU A 11 -33.55 -46.72 -68.68
CA LEU A 11 -32.78 -45.67 -68.01
C LEU A 11 -33.72 -44.99 -67.00
N GLN A 12 -33.77 -45.52 -65.77
CA GLN A 12 -34.42 -44.84 -64.66
C GLN A 12 -33.51 -43.69 -64.22
N ALA A 13 -33.90 -42.46 -64.58
CA ALA A 13 -33.38 -41.26 -63.94
C ALA A 13 -33.77 -41.31 -62.45
N HIS A 14 -32.83 -41.73 -61.60
CA HIS A 14 -33.00 -41.64 -60.15
C HIS A 14 -32.98 -40.17 -59.75
N ARG A 15 -34.17 -39.61 -59.56
CA ARG A 15 -34.37 -38.36 -58.85
C ARG A 15 -33.96 -38.60 -57.40
N THR A 16 -32.71 -38.29 -57.06
CA THR A 16 -32.24 -38.34 -55.68
C THR A 16 -32.95 -37.28 -54.87
N TYR A 17 -34.04 -37.66 -54.23
CA TYR A 17 -34.61 -36.87 -53.13
C TYR A 17 -33.61 -36.94 -51.98
N ILE A 18 -32.91 -35.84 -51.70
CA ILE A 18 -32.13 -35.70 -50.48
C ILE A 18 -33.13 -35.62 -49.34
N PHE A 19 -33.48 -36.77 -48.76
CA PHE A 19 -34.15 -36.82 -47.48
C PHE A 19 -33.14 -36.34 -46.43
N SER A 20 -33.21 -35.05 -46.05
CA SER A 20 -32.52 -34.58 -44.85
C SER A 20 -33.25 -35.17 -43.65
N ILE A 21 -32.84 -36.38 -43.27
CA ILE A 21 -33.21 -36.93 -41.98
C ILE A 21 -32.62 -35.97 -40.95
N GLN A 22 -33.46 -35.17 -40.30
CA GLN A 22 -33.05 -34.35 -39.17
C GLN A 22 -32.62 -35.31 -38.07
N ALA A 23 -31.33 -35.66 -38.05
CA ALA A 23 -30.72 -36.31 -36.91
C ALA A 23 -30.86 -35.34 -35.73
N ARG A 24 -31.56 -35.77 -34.67
CA ARG A 24 -31.63 -35.05 -33.39
C ARG A 24 -30.26 -35.15 -32.70
N GLY A 25 -29.26 -34.50 -33.28
CA GLY A 25 -27.92 -34.38 -32.73
C GLY A 25 -27.77 -33.07 -31.97
N PHE A 26 -27.02 -33.10 -30.86
CA PHE A 26 -26.62 -31.88 -30.17
C PHE A 26 -25.78 -31.01 -31.10
N LYS A 27 -26.27 -29.81 -31.42
CA LYS A 27 -25.57 -28.84 -32.25
C LYS A 27 -24.39 -28.24 -31.48
N LYS A 28 -23.20 -28.84 -31.61
CA LYS A 28 -21.97 -28.39 -30.92
C LYS A 28 -21.62 -26.92 -31.14
N HIS A 29 -22.02 -26.34 -32.27
CA HIS A 29 -21.77 -24.92 -32.56
C HIS A 29 -22.60 -23.97 -31.69
N VAL A 30 -23.80 -24.36 -31.24
CA VAL A 30 -24.72 -23.47 -30.51
C VAL A 30 -24.13 -23.03 -29.18
N SER A 31 -23.54 -23.95 -28.42
CA SER A 31 -22.88 -23.62 -27.15
C SER A 31 -21.74 -22.62 -27.34
N ARG A 32 -20.87 -22.84 -28.34
CA ARG A 32 -19.76 -21.92 -28.64
C ARG A 32 -20.26 -20.54 -29.06
N THR A 33 -21.30 -20.50 -29.90
CA THR A 33 -21.92 -19.23 -30.33
C THR A 33 -22.57 -18.50 -29.15
N LEU A 34 -23.28 -19.21 -28.26
CA LEU A 34 -23.89 -18.59 -27.08
C LEU A 34 -22.85 -18.07 -26.08
N MET A 35 -21.76 -18.81 -25.85
CA MET A 35 -20.64 -18.34 -25.02
C MET A 35 -20.02 -17.06 -25.57
N GLU A 36 -19.77 -17.01 -26.88
CA GLU A 36 -19.22 -15.82 -27.55
C GLU A 36 -20.19 -14.65 -27.53
N LEU A 37 -21.49 -14.90 -27.72
CA LEU A 37 -22.53 -13.87 -27.59
C LEU A 37 -22.62 -13.34 -26.15
N ASN A 38 -22.52 -14.20 -25.14
CA ASN A 38 -22.52 -13.80 -23.75
C ASN A 38 -21.27 -12.98 -23.40
N LYS A 39 -20.08 -13.42 -23.83
CA LYS A 39 -18.83 -12.66 -23.67
C LYS A 39 -18.90 -11.28 -24.31
N ARG A 40 -19.50 -11.18 -25.51
CA ARG A 40 -19.70 -9.88 -26.19
C ARG A 40 -20.71 -9.02 -25.46
N LYS A 41 -21.78 -9.61 -24.96
CA LYS A 41 -22.79 -8.92 -24.15
C LYS A 41 -22.14 -8.36 -22.89
N GLU A 42 -21.39 -9.18 -22.15
CA GLU A 42 -20.60 -8.76 -21.00
C GLU A 42 -19.65 -7.61 -21.37
N ASN A 43 -18.82 -7.75 -22.42
CA ASN A 43 -17.91 -6.68 -22.84
C ASN A 43 -18.62 -5.37 -23.22
N ILE A 44 -19.83 -5.45 -23.81
CA ILE A 44 -20.62 -4.27 -24.20
C ILE A 44 -21.32 -3.65 -22.98
N GLU A 45 -21.83 -4.47 -22.06
CA GLU A 45 -22.49 -4.03 -20.83
C GLU A 45 -21.47 -3.43 -19.85
N PHE A 46 -20.35 -4.11 -19.60
CA PHE A 46 -19.22 -3.60 -18.82
C PHE A 46 -18.50 -2.41 -19.49
N GLY A 47 -18.51 -2.35 -20.82
CA GLY A 47 -17.84 -1.29 -21.58
C GLY A 47 -18.63 0.02 -21.73
N LYS A 48 -19.94 0.03 -21.50
CA LYS A 48 -20.81 1.21 -21.70
C LYS A 48 -21.17 1.95 -20.41
N THR A 49 -21.20 1.24 -19.28
CA THR A 49 -21.32 1.80 -17.93
C THR A 49 -20.60 0.82 -17.01
N PRO A 50 -19.44 1.16 -16.43
CA PRO A 50 -18.83 0.30 -15.43
C PRO A 50 -19.72 0.33 -14.18
N ASN A 51 -20.74 -0.52 -14.15
CA ASN A 51 -21.36 -0.88 -12.90
C ASN A 51 -20.24 -1.48 -12.04
N PRO A 52 -20.03 -1.00 -10.81
CA PRO A 52 -19.03 -1.60 -9.94
C PRO A 52 -19.32 -3.11 -9.88
N PRO A 53 -18.28 -3.96 -9.92
CA PRO A 53 -18.50 -5.39 -9.80
C PRO A 53 -19.33 -5.67 -8.54
N PRO A 54 -20.14 -6.72 -8.49
CA PRO A 54 -20.80 -7.07 -7.24
C PRO A 54 -19.73 -7.51 -6.21
N PRO A 55 -19.99 -7.37 -4.90
CA PRO A 55 -19.06 -7.81 -3.87
C PRO A 55 -18.75 -9.30 -4.01
N ARG A 56 -17.52 -9.70 -3.67
CA ARG A 56 -17.09 -11.10 -3.79
C ARG A 56 -17.96 -12.05 -2.97
N SER A 57 -18.54 -11.58 -1.88
CA SER A 57 -19.49 -12.32 -1.05
C SER A 57 -20.82 -12.68 -1.72
N SER A 58 -21.17 -12.04 -2.85
CA SER A 58 -22.40 -12.33 -3.60
C SER A 58 -22.33 -13.58 -4.47
N TYR A 59 -21.14 -14.10 -4.73
CA TYR A 59 -20.94 -15.27 -5.58
C TYR A 59 -21.24 -16.56 -4.81
N LEU A 60 -21.76 -17.57 -5.51
CA LEU A 60 -22.13 -18.87 -4.93
C LEU A 60 -20.94 -19.60 -4.27
N GLU A 61 -19.74 -19.42 -4.82
CA GLU A 61 -18.51 -20.05 -4.36
C GLU A 61 -17.83 -19.26 -3.23
N TRP A 62 -18.61 -18.67 -2.33
CA TRP A 62 -18.11 -17.89 -1.20
C TRP A 62 -18.59 -18.46 0.13
N ASN A 63 -17.65 -18.67 1.06
CA ASN A 63 -17.94 -19.07 2.42
C ASN A 63 -17.11 -18.23 3.39
N TYR A 64 -17.78 -17.36 4.14
CA TYR A 64 -17.12 -16.39 5.02
C TYR A 64 -16.20 -17.04 6.06
N ASP A 65 -16.63 -18.13 6.70
CA ASP A 65 -15.85 -18.78 7.77
C ASP A 65 -14.58 -19.43 7.21
N ALA A 66 -14.68 -20.04 6.03
CA ALA A 66 -13.55 -20.66 5.34
C ALA A 66 -12.54 -19.59 4.87
N GLU A 67 -13.04 -18.47 4.34
CA GLU A 67 -12.23 -17.35 3.88
C GLU A 67 -11.51 -16.68 5.06
N LEU A 68 -12.22 -16.43 6.17
CA LEU A 68 -11.68 -15.88 7.40
C LEU A 68 -10.56 -16.76 7.98
N TYR A 69 -10.79 -18.08 8.03
CA TYR A 69 -9.77 -19.05 8.46
C TYR A 69 -8.54 -19.01 7.54
N SER A 70 -8.76 -19.03 6.22
CA SER A 70 -7.67 -19.03 5.24
C SER A 70 -6.87 -17.73 5.28
N PHE A 71 -7.53 -16.60 5.53
CA PHE A 71 -6.92 -15.28 5.68
C PHE A 71 -6.00 -15.23 6.89
N GLY A 72 -6.47 -15.66 8.07
CA GLY A 72 -5.62 -15.76 9.26
C GLY A 72 -4.39 -16.64 9.02
N LYS A 73 -4.55 -17.79 8.34
CA LYS A 73 -3.41 -18.66 7.98
C LYS A 73 -2.46 -18.03 6.96
N ARG A 74 -2.96 -17.24 6.02
CA ARG A 74 -2.14 -16.53 5.01
C ARG A 74 -1.23 -15.48 5.65
N LEU A 75 -1.72 -14.78 6.67
CA LEU A 75 -0.93 -13.79 7.42
C LEU A 75 0.23 -14.45 8.19
N GLY A 76 0.17 -15.76 8.44
CA GLY A 76 1.19 -16.50 9.18
C GLY A 76 1.09 -16.36 10.69
N GLU A 77 0.09 -15.63 11.20
CA GLU A 77 -0.09 -15.33 12.61
C GLU A 77 -1.22 -16.14 13.25
N HIS A 78 -1.11 -16.41 14.55
CA HIS A 78 -2.20 -17.03 15.31
C HIS A 78 -3.18 -15.94 15.77
N ILE A 79 -4.35 -15.85 15.15
CA ILE A 79 -5.38 -14.86 15.51
C ILE A 79 -6.61 -15.60 16.02
N GLU A 80 -7.15 -15.16 17.15
CA GLU A 80 -8.38 -15.71 17.69
C GLU A 80 -9.56 -15.40 16.72
N PRO A 81 -10.37 -16.40 16.32
CA PRO A 81 -11.38 -16.21 15.27
C PRO A 81 -12.42 -15.13 15.57
N SER A 82 -12.84 -14.98 16.84
CA SER A 82 -13.84 -13.97 17.22
C SER A 82 -13.29 -12.55 17.12
N LEU A 83 -12.03 -12.32 17.53
CA LEU A 83 -11.32 -11.05 17.38
C LEU A 83 -11.05 -10.74 15.91
N LEU A 84 -10.70 -11.74 15.10
CA LEU A 84 -10.49 -11.57 13.67
C LEU A 84 -11.78 -11.14 12.97
N ALA A 85 -12.90 -11.83 13.25
CA ALA A 85 -14.21 -11.45 12.74
C ALA A 85 -14.61 -10.03 13.19
N GLN A 86 -14.40 -9.71 14.47
CA GLN A 86 -14.67 -8.36 15.01
C GLN A 86 -13.85 -7.29 14.29
N SER A 87 -12.55 -7.53 14.03
CA SER A 87 -11.67 -6.54 13.39
C SER A 87 -12.11 -6.15 11.98
N LEU A 88 -12.73 -7.09 11.25
CA LEU A 88 -13.19 -6.93 9.87
C LEU A 88 -14.64 -6.46 9.77
N THR A 89 -15.35 -6.30 10.90
CA THR A 89 -16.74 -5.84 10.93
C THR A 89 -16.82 -4.34 11.19
N GLN A 90 -17.25 -3.58 10.19
CA GLN A 90 -17.54 -2.17 10.32
C GLN A 90 -18.89 -1.92 11.01
N ARG A 91 -19.00 -0.77 11.70
CA ARG A 91 -20.27 -0.30 12.25
C ARG A 91 -21.33 -0.07 11.17
N SER A 92 -20.93 0.39 9.98
CA SER A 92 -21.83 0.62 8.84
C SER A 92 -22.58 -0.66 8.43
N PHE A 93 -21.91 -1.80 8.46
CA PHE A 93 -22.50 -3.10 8.15
C PHE A 93 -23.57 -3.51 9.17
N ILE A 94 -23.29 -3.33 10.47
CA ILE A 94 -24.23 -3.67 11.55
C ILE A 94 -25.54 -2.88 11.38
N ILE A 95 -25.45 -1.58 11.08
CA ILE A 95 -26.62 -0.71 10.88
C ILE A 95 -27.48 -1.22 9.72
N VAL A 96 -26.87 -1.53 8.58
CA VAL A 96 -27.60 -2.04 7.41
C VAL A 96 -28.26 -3.38 7.70
N GLU A 97 -27.61 -4.26 8.45
CA GLU A 97 -28.16 -5.57 8.79
C GLU A 97 -29.31 -5.48 9.79
N GLU A 98 -29.25 -4.55 10.75
CA GLU A 98 -30.38 -4.23 11.64
C GLU A 98 -31.57 -3.67 10.86
N GLU A 99 -31.34 -2.75 9.92
CA GLU A 99 -32.38 -2.18 9.06
C GLU A 99 -33.04 -3.25 8.18
N LYS A 100 -32.24 -4.15 7.60
CA LYS A 100 -32.75 -5.31 6.86
C LYS A 100 -33.63 -6.17 7.75
N GLN A 101 -33.20 -6.56 8.95
CA GLN A 101 -34.00 -7.39 9.86
C GLN A 101 -35.31 -6.73 10.28
N LYS A 102 -35.28 -5.43 10.57
CA LYS A 102 -36.49 -4.63 10.84
C LYS A 102 -37.44 -4.61 9.65
N SER A 103 -36.92 -4.50 8.43
CA SER A 103 -37.74 -4.51 7.20
C SER A 103 -38.45 -5.85 6.97
N VAL A 104 -37.90 -6.96 7.44
CA VAL A 104 -38.53 -8.30 7.37
C VAL A 104 -39.46 -8.59 8.56
N GLY A 105 -39.62 -7.64 9.49
CA GLY A 105 -40.57 -7.72 10.61
C GLY A 105 -40.01 -8.31 11.91
N ILE A 106 -38.68 -8.31 12.11
CA ILE A 106 -38.05 -8.66 13.39
C ILE A 106 -37.94 -7.37 14.22
N GLU A 107 -38.70 -7.28 15.32
CA GLU A 107 -38.80 -6.04 16.13
C GLU A 107 -37.52 -5.74 16.93
N ASP A 108 -36.87 -6.78 17.49
CA ASP A 108 -35.63 -6.66 18.27
C ASP A 108 -34.49 -7.50 17.64
N PRO A 109 -33.69 -6.93 16.72
CA PRO A 109 -32.56 -7.65 16.12
C PRO A 109 -31.42 -7.80 17.13
N ILE A 110 -31.19 -9.01 17.64
CA ILE A 110 -30.02 -9.33 18.48
C ILE A 110 -28.90 -9.85 17.56
N LEU A 111 -28.06 -8.94 17.09
CA LEU A 111 -26.84 -9.30 16.37
C LEU A 111 -25.73 -9.64 17.38
N ASN A 112 -25.24 -10.88 17.37
CA ASN A 112 -24.09 -11.30 18.18
C ASN A 112 -22.75 -10.87 17.52
N VAL A 113 -22.72 -9.70 16.89
CA VAL A 113 -21.56 -9.18 16.16
C VAL A 113 -21.09 -7.91 16.85
N LYS A 114 -19.80 -7.82 17.11
CA LYS A 114 -19.18 -6.67 17.77
C LYS A 114 -18.59 -5.71 16.74
N GLU A 115 -18.66 -4.42 17.02
CA GLU A 115 -18.02 -3.40 16.19
C GLU A 115 -16.49 -3.37 16.37
N ASN A 116 -15.79 -2.92 15.34
CA ASN A 116 -14.33 -2.79 15.32
C ASN A 116 -13.80 -1.51 15.97
N THR A 117 -14.61 -0.45 16.15
CA THR A 117 -14.24 0.87 16.69
C THR A 117 -13.22 0.83 17.85
N PRO A 118 -13.44 0.06 18.95
CA PRO A 118 -12.49 0.06 20.06
C PRO A 118 -11.12 -0.52 19.70
N LEU A 119 -11.06 -1.45 18.75
CA LEU A 119 -9.79 -2.05 18.30
C LEU A 119 -9.02 -1.09 17.38
N VAL A 120 -9.72 -0.23 16.64
CA VAL A 120 -9.09 0.74 15.72
C VAL A 120 -8.23 1.74 16.49
N GLU A 121 -8.75 2.31 17.56
CA GLU A 121 -8.07 3.35 18.34
C GLU A 121 -6.76 2.83 18.96
N GLU A 122 -6.83 1.67 19.61
CA GLU A 122 -5.68 1.02 20.24
C GLU A 122 -4.66 0.54 19.20
N GLY A 123 -5.12 -0.07 18.11
CA GLY A 123 -4.25 -0.52 17.02
C GLY A 123 -3.51 0.62 16.32
N LYS A 124 -4.18 1.77 16.15
CA LYS A 124 -3.58 2.99 15.60
C LYS A 124 -2.55 3.58 16.57
N ALA A 125 -2.87 3.64 17.86
CA ALA A 125 -1.95 4.13 18.88
C ALA A 125 -0.69 3.25 18.99
N PHE A 126 -0.87 1.93 18.97
CA PHE A 126 0.23 0.96 18.95
C PHE A 126 1.11 1.12 17.71
N THR A 127 0.51 1.15 16.52
CA THR A 127 1.25 1.25 15.25
C THR A 127 2.03 2.57 15.16
N SER A 128 1.41 3.69 15.56
CA SER A 128 2.06 5.01 15.62
C SER A 128 3.29 4.99 16.53
N ARG A 129 3.14 4.42 17.73
CA ARG A 129 4.25 4.27 18.68
C ARG A 129 5.36 3.39 18.11
N TYR A 130 5.01 2.23 17.54
CA TYR A 130 5.98 1.27 16.99
C TYR A 130 6.77 1.86 15.83
N VAL A 131 6.09 2.49 14.85
CA VAL A 131 6.73 3.08 13.66
C VAL A 131 7.72 4.18 14.08
N LYS A 132 7.34 5.09 14.99
CA LYS A 132 8.26 6.14 15.47
C LYS A 132 9.47 5.54 16.17
N GLN A 133 9.26 4.57 17.07
CA GLN A 133 10.35 3.90 17.78
C GLN A 133 11.31 3.20 16.81
N TYR A 134 10.77 2.48 15.83
CA TYR A 134 11.57 1.79 14.83
C TYR A 134 12.40 2.78 14.00
N MET A 135 11.79 3.87 13.53
CA MET A 135 12.49 4.89 12.74
C MET A 135 13.60 5.59 13.52
N ARG A 136 13.42 5.87 14.81
CA ARG A 136 14.46 6.46 15.66
C ARG A 136 15.68 5.56 15.84
N ILE A 137 15.46 4.24 15.90
CA ILE A 137 16.54 3.25 15.99
C ILE A 137 17.21 3.07 14.63
N ALA A 138 16.44 2.99 13.55
CA ALA A 138 16.95 2.81 12.20
C ALA A 138 17.72 4.03 11.68
N LEU A 139 17.26 5.24 12.02
CA LEU A 139 17.80 6.53 11.56
C LEU A 139 18.13 7.43 12.76
N PRO A 140 19.17 7.12 13.55
CA PRO A 140 19.47 7.85 14.78
C PRO A 140 19.95 9.30 14.56
N PHE A 141 20.41 9.63 13.35
CA PHE A 141 20.87 10.98 12.98
C PHE A 141 19.79 11.81 12.31
N PHE A 142 18.65 11.21 11.96
CA PHE A 142 17.56 11.92 11.30
C PHE A 142 16.72 12.68 12.34
N PRO A 143 16.42 13.97 12.13
CA PRO A 143 15.70 14.79 13.10
C PRO A 143 14.25 14.32 13.31
N GLU A 144 13.66 14.67 14.46
CA GLU A 144 12.33 14.21 14.84
C GLU A 144 11.23 14.71 13.88
N GLU A 145 11.37 15.90 13.29
CA GLU A 145 10.45 16.43 12.28
C GLU A 145 10.42 15.56 11.01
N GLY A 146 11.60 15.08 10.60
CA GLY A 146 11.72 14.16 9.48
C GLY A 146 11.05 12.82 9.81
N ILE A 147 11.29 12.27 11.01
CA ILE A 147 10.67 11.02 11.47
C ILE A 147 9.14 11.15 11.52
N GLN A 148 8.63 12.29 11.99
CA GLN A 148 7.20 12.57 12.02
C GLN A 148 6.60 12.62 10.60
N SER A 149 7.32 13.18 9.64
CA SER A 149 6.90 13.23 8.23
C SER A 149 6.82 11.82 7.61
N VAL A 150 7.84 10.99 7.83
CA VAL A 150 7.85 9.58 7.40
C VAL A 150 6.70 8.79 8.07
N HIS A 151 6.50 9.00 9.36
CA HIS A 151 5.38 8.39 10.10
C HIS A 151 4.03 8.80 9.50
N ASN A 152 3.81 10.09 9.23
CA ASN A 152 2.55 10.58 8.66
C ASN A 152 2.27 9.99 7.29
N TYR A 153 3.30 9.84 6.45
CA TYR A 153 3.18 9.18 5.16
C TYR A 153 2.80 7.69 5.32
N LEU A 154 3.49 6.95 6.19
CA LEU A 154 3.24 5.53 6.39
C LEU A 154 1.85 5.23 6.97
N LEU A 155 1.37 6.08 7.87
CA LEU A 155 0.03 5.98 8.47
C LEU A 155 -1.04 6.76 7.68
N SER A 156 -0.71 7.23 6.47
CA SER A 156 -1.71 7.85 5.60
C SER A 156 -2.77 6.84 5.17
N GLU A 157 -3.98 7.32 4.95
CA GLU A 157 -5.12 6.49 4.56
C GLU A 157 -4.87 5.75 3.26
N GLU A 158 -4.25 6.41 2.29
CA GLU A 158 -3.91 5.82 0.99
C GLU A 158 -2.94 4.64 1.13
N VAL A 159 -1.86 4.80 1.91
CA VAL A 159 -0.84 3.74 2.08
C VAL A 159 -1.43 2.55 2.82
N ILE A 160 -2.15 2.79 3.92
CA ILE A 160 -2.74 1.70 4.71
C ILE A 160 -3.86 0.99 3.94
N ALA A 161 -4.75 1.71 3.27
CA ALA A 161 -5.78 1.11 2.43
C ALA A 161 -5.16 0.31 1.28
N ASN A 162 -4.06 0.81 0.69
CA ASN A 162 -3.33 0.07 -0.33
C ASN A 162 -2.76 -1.24 0.22
N ILE A 163 -2.15 -1.24 1.41
CA ILE A 163 -1.68 -2.48 2.08
C ILE A 163 -2.86 -3.42 2.31
N ALA A 164 -3.95 -2.92 2.91
CA ALA A 164 -5.16 -3.69 3.23
C ALA A 164 -5.75 -4.37 1.99
N SER A 165 -5.83 -3.64 0.87
CA SER A 165 -6.32 -4.20 -0.39
C SER A 165 -5.43 -5.34 -0.91
N HIS A 166 -4.10 -5.20 -0.83
CA HIS A 166 -3.14 -6.18 -1.33
C HIS A 166 -3.02 -7.44 -0.46
N ILE A 167 -3.28 -7.34 0.84
CA ILE A 167 -3.37 -8.54 1.71
C ILE A 167 -4.68 -9.32 1.51
N GLY A 168 -5.65 -8.74 0.79
CA GLY A 168 -6.94 -9.38 0.47
C GLY A 168 -8.09 -8.99 1.39
N MET A 169 -8.02 -7.85 2.10
CA MET A 169 -9.12 -7.39 2.96
C MET A 169 -10.37 -6.98 2.16
N ASN A 170 -10.21 -6.57 0.89
CA ASN A 170 -11.31 -6.10 0.04
C ASN A 170 -12.49 -7.06 -0.05
N ASP A 171 -12.24 -8.36 0.02
CA ASP A 171 -13.27 -9.38 -0.15
C ASP A 171 -13.88 -9.84 1.18
N ILE A 172 -13.18 -9.62 2.30
CA ILE A 172 -13.51 -10.19 3.62
C ILE A 172 -14.11 -9.13 4.54
N VAL A 173 -13.75 -7.85 4.38
CA VAL A 173 -14.29 -6.77 5.20
C VAL A 173 -15.79 -6.67 5.02
N GLN A 174 -16.51 -6.67 6.14
CA GLN A 174 -17.96 -6.48 6.18
C GLN A 174 -18.25 -4.99 6.31
N THR A 175 -18.66 -4.37 5.20
CA THR A 175 -19.05 -2.97 5.11
C THR A 175 -20.36 -2.83 4.33
N ALA A 176 -21.04 -1.69 4.50
CA ALA A 176 -22.25 -1.35 3.76
C ALA A 176 -21.99 -0.87 2.31
N GLU A 177 -20.82 -0.29 2.08
CA GLU A 177 -20.47 0.34 0.81
C GLU A 177 -19.71 -0.60 -0.13
N TYR A 178 -19.95 -0.48 -1.44
CA TYR A 178 -19.18 -1.21 -2.45
C TYR A 178 -19.04 -0.39 -3.74
N PRO A 179 -17.81 -0.14 -4.25
CA PRO A 179 -16.50 -0.55 -3.72
C PRO A 179 -16.18 0.02 -2.33
N ILE A 180 -15.30 -0.66 -1.58
CA ILE A 180 -14.96 -0.28 -0.21
C ILE A 180 -14.16 1.03 -0.21
N GLU A 181 -14.52 1.97 0.66
CA GLU A 181 -13.77 3.22 0.83
C GLU A 181 -12.41 2.95 1.49
N ALA A 182 -11.42 3.78 1.14
CA ALA A 182 -10.09 3.72 1.76
C ALA A 182 -10.15 3.90 3.29
N SER A 183 -11.07 4.73 3.79
CA SER A 183 -11.29 5.00 5.22
C SER A 183 -11.71 3.74 5.97
N SER A 184 -12.56 2.92 5.33
CA SER A 184 -13.06 1.67 5.87
C SER A 184 -11.97 0.61 5.95
N LEU A 185 -11.17 0.47 4.89
CA LEU A 185 -10.01 -0.43 4.85
C LEU A 185 -8.92 -0.01 5.85
N HIS A 186 -8.63 1.30 5.92
CA HIS A 186 -7.71 1.85 6.91
C HIS A 186 -8.15 1.45 8.32
N SER A 187 -9.41 1.64 8.67
CA SER A 187 -9.91 1.33 10.02
C SER A 187 -9.80 -0.17 10.32
N CYS A 188 -10.23 -1.03 9.39
CA CYS A 188 -10.13 -2.48 9.54
C CYS A 188 -8.69 -2.97 9.66
N PHE A 189 -7.74 -2.34 8.97
CA PHE A 189 -6.31 -2.68 9.10
C PHE A 189 -5.80 -2.45 10.52
N PHE A 190 -6.09 -1.29 11.13
CA PHE A 190 -5.67 -1.04 12.51
C PHE A 190 -6.38 -1.94 13.51
N ALA A 191 -7.66 -2.23 13.30
CA ALA A 191 -8.36 -3.22 14.11
C ALA A 191 -7.73 -4.62 14.01
N LEU A 192 -7.23 -5.00 12.83
CA LEU A 192 -6.50 -6.27 12.64
C LEU A 192 -5.20 -6.28 13.44
N VAL A 193 -4.41 -5.19 13.38
CA VAL A 193 -3.16 -5.09 14.15
C VAL A 193 -3.43 -5.27 15.65
N GLU A 194 -4.50 -4.67 16.16
CA GLU A 194 -4.91 -4.83 17.55
C GLU A 194 -5.39 -6.26 17.86
N ALA A 195 -6.15 -6.88 16.96
CA ALA A 195 -6.56 -8.28 17.11
C ALA A 195 -5.35 -9.24 17.18
N ILE A 196 -4.30 -8.98 16.40
CA ILE A 196 -3.02 -9.72 16.47
C ILE A 196 -2.35 -9.48 17.83
N ARG A 197 -2.29 -8.23 18.30
CA ARG A 197 -1.68 -7.86 19.58
C ARG A 197 -2.38 -8.53 20.77
N LEU A 198 -3.71 -8.60 20.75
CA LEU A 198 -4.52 -9.24 21.80
C LEU A 198 -4.45 -10.77 21.77
N SER A 199 -4.35 -11.36 20.56
CA SER A 199 -4.28 -12.82 20.41
C SER A 199 -2.90 -13.38 20.74
N ASN A 200 -1.84 -12.61 20.46
CA ASN A 200 -0.45 -13.00 20.64
C ASN A 200 0.25 -12.06 21.64
N ASP A 201 1.21 -11.27 21.14
CA ASP A 201 2.09 -10.41 21.92
C ASP A 201 2.46 -9.15 21.13
N GLU A 202 2.99 -8.15 21.84
CA GLU A 202 3.39 -6.88 21.23
C GLU A 202 4.55 -7.03 20.24
N HIS A 203 5.43 -8.01 20.42
CA HIS A 203 6.56 -8.21 19.52
C HIS A 203 6.10 -8.81 18.18
N THR A 204 5.19 -9.78 18.21
CA THR A 204 4.55 -10.33 17.01
C THR A 204 3.76 -9.27 16.25
N ALA A 205 2.93 -8.48 16.93
CA ALA A 205 2.22 -7.36 16.30
C ALA A 205 3.18 -6.31 15.72
N GLY A 206 4.31 -6.06 16.40
CA GLY A 206 5.39 -5.21 15.91
C GLY A 206 6.03 -5.73 14.62
N ASN A 207 6.36 -7.02 14.57
CA ASN A 207 6.91 -7.66 13.36
C ASN A 207 5.94 -7.57 12.18
N PHE A 208 4.65 -7.77 12.43
CA PHE A 208 3.62 -7.60 11.41
C PHE A 208 3.60 -6.18 10.83
N VAL A 209 3.63 -5.15 11.69
CA VAL A 209 3.71 -3.74 11.28
C VAL A 209 5.02 -3.47 10.52
N ARG A 210 6.14 -4.02 10.97
CA ARG A 210 7.44 -3.88 10.29
C ARG A 210 7.38 -4.44 8.88
N ASP A 211 6.87 -5.65 8.72
CA ASP A 211 6.95 -6.39 7.46
C ASP A 211 5.97 -5.88 6.41
N LEU A 212 4.84 -5.28 6.81
CA LEU A 212 3.85 -4.73 5.89
C LEU A 212 3.89 -3.21 5.73
N VAL A 213 4.04 -2.46 6.84
CA VAL A 213 3.96 -1.00 6.83
C VAL A 213 5.34 -0.40 6.54
N LEU A 214 6.39 -0.79 7.28
CA LEU A 214 7.71 -0.19 7.11
C LEU A 214 8.37 -0.56 5.77
N THR A 215 8.00 -1.68 5.17
CA THR A 215 8.46 -2.10 3.84
C THR A 215 7.93 -1.21 2.71
N GLN A 216 6.88 -0.40 2.95
CA GLN A 216 6.42 0.62 1.98
C GLN A 216 7.42 1.76 1.77
N LEU A 217 8.44 1.87 2.63
CA LEU A 217 9.59 2.75 2.39
C LEU A 217 10.56 2.20 1.34
N GLY A 218 10.42 0.93 0.97
CA GLY A 218 11.24 0.29 -0.06
C GLY A 218 11.19 1.08 -1.37
N GLY A 219 12.35 1.54 -1.85
CA GLY A 219 12.47 2.31 -3.09
C GLY A 219 12.05 3.78 -2.97
N LYS A 220 11.68 4.28 -1.79
CA LYS A 220 11.40 5.70 -1.54
C LYS A 220 12.54 6.35 -0.76
N ASN A 221 12.86 7.59 -1.10
CA ASN A 221 13.83 8.37 -0.33
C ASN A 221 13.11 9.06 0.84
N VAL A 222 13.58 8.84 2.06
CA VAL A 222 13.00 9.45 3.28
C VAL A 222 13.05 10.98 3.26
N ASN A 223 14.03 11.55 2.55
CA ASN A 223 14.16 13.00 2.42
C ASN A 223 13.15 13.60 1.44
N ASP A 224 12.54 12.79 0.57
CA ASP A 224 11.49 13.26 -0.34
C ASP A 224 10.12 13.27 0.35
N LEU A 225 9.98 12.52 1.45
CA LEU A 225 8.78 12.52 2.31
C LEU A 225 8.76 13.71 3.27
N TRP A 226 9.88 14.39 3.44
CA TRP A 226 10.02 15.52 4.35
C TRP A 226 10.29 16.80 3.57
N GLU A 227 9.28 17.66 3.47
CA GLU A 227 9.41 18.96 2.84
C GLU A 227 10.17 19.92 3.76
N LEU A 228 11.42 20.21 3.37
CA LEU A 228 12.29 21.15 4.06
C LEU A 228 12.19 22.54 3.43
N GLU A 229 11.59 23.47 4.19
CA GLU A 229 11.61 24.90 3.89
C GLU A 229 12.98 25.50 4.23
N ASN A 230 13.54 26.31 3.31
CA ASN A 230 14.81 27.03 3.47
C ASN A 230 15.97 26.17 4.02
N PRO A 231 16.45 25.17 3.26
CA PRO A 231 17.48 24.24 3.72
C PRO A 231 18.81 24.93 4.06
N GLU A 232 19.12 26.06 3.44
CA GLU A 232 20.32 26.85 3.75
C GLU A 232 20.30 27.39 5.19
N ASP A 233 19.18 27.94 5.64
CA ASP A 233 19.04 28.45 7.00
C ASP A 233 19.15 27.33 8.03
N LYS A 234 18.57 26.17 7.73
CA LYS A 234 18.67 24.98 8.59
C LYS A 234 20.09 24.45 8.67
N LEU A 235 20.81 24.42 7.55
CA LEU A 235 22.23 24.07 7.54
C LEU A 235 23.03 25.05 8.40
N ASN A 236 22.79 26.36 8.25
CA ASN A 236 23.45 27.40 9.04
C ASN A 236 23.18 27.25 10.55
N THR A 237 21.94 26.91 10.94
CA THR A 237 21.58 26.65 12.34
C THR A 237 22.36 25.46 12.92
N ILE A 238 22.48 24.36 12.17
CA ILE A 238 23.25 23.19 12.62
C ILE A 238 24.73 23.56 12.86
N TYR A 239 25.36 24.29 11.94
CA TYR A 239 26.75 24.70 12.09
C TYR A 239 26.95 25.69 13.25
N ARG A 240 25.98 26.57 13.51
CA ARG A 240 25.97 27.43 14.70
C ARG A 240 25.90 26.61 15.99
N ASN A 241 25.05 25.57 16.02
CA ASN A 241 24.94 24.67 17.17
C ASN A 241 26.22 23.86 17.43
N HIS A 242 26.99 23.58 16.38
CA HIS A 242 28.30 22.93 16.50
C HIS A 242 29.40 23.89 16.99
N GLY A 243 29.13 25.21 16.97
CA GLY A 243 30.11 26.26 17.28
C GLY A 243 31.11 26.48 16.13
N GLU A 244 30.75 26.12 14.91
CA GLU A 244 31.60 26.22 13.72
C GLU A 244 31.26 27.45 12.87
N GLU A 245 32.16 27.80 11.95
CA GLU A 245 31.92 28.86 10.97
C GLU A 245 30.86 28.44 9.95
N LEU A 246 30.10 29.41 9.46
CA LEU A 246 29.02 29.15 8.50
C LEU A 246 29.58 28.59 7.19
N PRO A 247 28.95 27.55 6.61
CA PRO A 247 29.38 27.01 5.32
C PRO A 247 29.29 28.04 4.20
N GLU A 248 30.32 28.10 3.36
CA GLU A 248 30.35 29.02 2.22
C GLU A 248 29.92 28.32 0.92
N PRO A 249 28.91 28.83 0.20
CA PRO A 249 28.57 28.33 -1.12
C PRO A 249 29.53 28.89 -2.19
N ARG A 250 30.03 28.03 -3.08
CA ARG A 250 30.89 28.39 -4.22
C ARG A 250 30.37 27.76 -5.50
N LEU A 251 30.41 28.53 -6.59
CA LEU A 251 30.14 28.01 -7.92
C LEU A 251 31.33 27.18 -8.39
N VAL A 252 31.12 25.88 -8.59
CA VAL A 252 32.15 24.92 -9.02
C VAL A 252 32.19 24.81 -10.53
N GLY A 253 31.01 24.79 -11.16
CA GLY A 253 30.86 24.60 -12.59
C GLY A 253 29.61 25.28 -13.11
N ALA A 254 29.62 25.62 -14.40
CA ALA A 254 28.43 26.13 -15.06
C ALA A 254 28.51 25.80 -16.55
N SER A 255 27.42 25.22 -17.07
CA SER A 255 27.27 24.82 -18.46
C SER A 255 26.06 25.51 -19.09
N ALA A 256 26.12 25.68 -20.41
CA ALA A 256 25.04 26.26 -21.23
C ALA A 256 24.46 27.57 -20.66
N LYS A 257 25.35 28.44 -20.14
CA LYS A 257 24.97 29.75 -19.60
C LYS A 257 24.16 30.54 -20.63
N ASN A 258 23.13 31.24 -20.17
CA ASN A 258 22.19 32.03 -20.98
C ASN A 258 21.29 31.21 -21.92
N THR A 259 21.11 29.92 -21.66
CA THR A 259 20.13 29.07 -22.36
C THR A 259 19.05 28.57 -21.40
N ILE A 260 17.95 28.07 -21.94
CA ILE A 260 16.87 27.44 -21.16
C ILE A 260 17.37 26.17 -20.44
N LEU A 261 18.43 25.55 -20.95
CA LEU A 261 19.05 24.35 -20.40
C LEU A 261 20.33 24.67 -19.61
N ALA A 262 20.42 25.88 -19.06
CA ALA A 262 21.52 26.26 -18.20
C ALA A 262 21.61 25.29 -17.01
N ASN A 263 22.83 24.93 -16.62
CA ASN A 263 23.09 24.09 -15.48
C ASN A 263 24.22 24.69 -14.65
N TYR A 264 23.92 25.04 -13.41
CA TYR A 264 24.87 25.57 -12.44
C TYR A 264 25.15 24.52 -11.38
N GLN A 265 26.43 24.29 -11.13
CA GLN A 265 26.92 23.37 -10.11
C GLN A 265 27.48 24.20 -8.95
N VAL A 266 26.85 24.09 -7.79
CA VAL A 266 27.22 24.81 -6.57
C VAL A 266 27.62 23.80 -5.49
N ALA A 267 28.68 24.11 -4.75
CA ALA A 267 29.10 23.31 -3.61
C ALA A 267 29.24 24.16 -2.35
N TYR A 268 28.91 23.58 -1.20
CA TYR A 268 29.21 24.18 0.10
C TYR A 268 30.55 23.67 0.62
N TYR A 269 31.32 24.58 1.21
CA TYR A 269 32.60 24.29 1.85
C TYR A 269 32.58 24.65 3.33
N ASN A 270 33.19 23.82 4.17
CA ASN A 270 33.42 24.13 5.58
C ASN A 270 34.67 25.01 5.77
N LYS A 271 34.96 25.37 7.03
CA LYS A 271 36.16 26.13 7.43
C LYS A 271 37.48 25.53 6.92
N ASP A 272 37.57 24.21 6.89
CA ASP A 272 38.75 23.47 6.41
C ASP A 272 38.83 23.37 4.88
N LYS A 273 37.95 24.07 4.15
CA LYS A 273 37.84 24.05 2.69
C LYS A 273 37.52 22.67 2.14
N GLN A 274 36.85 21.83 2.92
CA GLN A 274 36.33 20.54 2.52
C GLN A 274 34.91 20.70 2.00
N MET A 275 34.60 20.02 0.90
CA MET A 275 33.27 20.04 0.30
C MET A 275 32.30 19.22 1.15
N ILE A 276 31.25 19.86 1.67
CA ILE A 276 30.24 19.20 2.50
C ILE A 276 29.02 18.76 1.70
N GLY A 277 28.66 19.48 0.64
CA GLY A 277 27.50 19.19 -0.20
C GLY A 277 27.67 19.73 -1.62
N LEU A 278 26.98 19.09 -2.56
CA LEU A 278 27.01 19.42 -3.98
C LEU A 278 25.60 19.43 -4.55
N GLY A 279 25.26 20.50 -5.27
CA GLY A 279 23.95 20.68 -5.89
C GLY A 279 24.06 21.11 -7.35
N PHE A 280 23.01 20.79 -8.10
CA PHE A 280 22.82 21.19 -9.49
C PHE A 280 21.49 21.90 -9.61
N GLY A 281 21.42 22.90 -10.49
CA GLY A 281 20.19 23.65 -10.71
C GLY A 281 20.21 24.44 -12.01
N GLU A 282 19.02 24.77 -12.50
CA GLU A 282 18.82 25.65 -13.65
C GLU A 282 19.23 27.11 -13.37
N SER A 283 19.19 27.51 -12.10
CA SER A 283 19.68 28.79 -11.58
C SER A 283 20.72 28.57 -10.47
N VAL A 284 21.45 29.62 -10.13
CA VAL A 284 22.45 29.57 -9.04
C VAL A 284 21.75 29.38 -7.69
N GLU A 285 20.56 29.97 -7.52
CA GLU A 285 19.73 29.88 -6.32
C GLU A 285 19.24 28.45 -6.09
N ILE A 286 18.71 27.80 -7.14
CA ILE A 286 18.28 26.39 -7.06
C ILE A 286 19.48 25.49 -6.81
N GLY A 287 20.62 25.76 -7.46
CA GLY A 287 21.86 25.03 -7.22
C GLY A 287 22.33 25.11 -5.77
N LYS A 288 22.22 26.29 -5.14
CA LYS A 288 22.51 26.49 -3.71
C LYS A 288 21.55 25.69 -2.83
N GLU A 289 20.24 25.78 -3.09
CA GLU A 289 19.23 25.04 -2.34
C GLU A 289 19.47 23.52 -2.39
N MET A 290 19.74 22.98 -3.58
CA MET A 290 20.04 21.56 -3.76
C MET A 290 21.34 21.16 -3.07
N ALA A 291 22.36 22.02 -3.09
CA ALA A 291 23.63 21.77 -2.42
C ALA A 291 23.47 21.74 -0.89
N ALA A 292 22.62 22.61 -0.34
CA ALA A 292 22.27 22.61 1.08
C ALA A 292 21.50 21.34 1.46
N ARG A 293 20.53 20.90 0.62
CA ARG A 293 19.82 19.62 0.83
C ARG A 293 20.78 18.43 0.81
N ASP A 294 21.72 18.38 -0.13
CA ASP A 294 22.74 17.32 -0.17
C ASP A 294 23.64 17.33 1.07
N ALA A 295 24.04 18.51 1.56
CA ALA A 295 24.80 18.63 2.81
C ALA A 295 24.01 18.10 4.02
N LEU A 296 22.72 18.45 4.14
CA LEU A 296 21.84 17.95 5.19
C LEU A 296 21.65 16.43 5.11
N ARG A 297 21.44 15.87 3.92
CA ARG A 297 21.31 14.41 3.70
C ARG A 297 22.54 13.65 4.20
N ARG A 298 23.74 14.19 3.95
CA ARG A 298 24.99 13.59 4.43
C ARG A 298 25.14 13.69 5.95
N LEU A 299 24.75 14.83 6.55
CA LEU A 299 24.75 14.98 8.02
C LEU A 299 23.81 13.98 8.70
N PHE A 300 22.62 13.77 8.13
CA PHE A 300 21.64 12.84 8.68
C PHE A 300 21.88 11.37 8.31
N ARG A 301 22.90 11.08 7.48
CA ARG A 301 23.21 9.74 6.97
C ARG A 301 22.02 9.10 6.22
N THR A 302 21.32 9.92 5.44
CA THR A 302 20.17 9.53 4.61
C THR A 302 20.45 9.73 3.12
N SER A 303 21.73 9.78 2.72
CA SER A 303 22.12 9.85 1.32
C SER A 303 21.88 8.50 0.62
N GLU A 304 21.75 8.51 -0.71
CA GLU A 304 21.55 7.28 -1.50
C GLU A 304 22.68 6.26 -1.38
N ARG A 305 23.84 6.68 -0.87
CA ARG A 305 25.02 5.84 -0.69
C ARG A 305 25.09 5.21 0.70
N ASP A 306 24.28 5.70 1.64
CA ASP A 306 24.26 5.22 3.01
C ASP A 306 23.62 3.82 3.08
N ALA A 307 23.85 3.14 4.21
CA ALA A 307 23.30 1.81 4.42
C ALA A 307 21.76 1.85 4.40
N PRO A 308 21.11 0.87 3.74
CA PRO A 308 19.66 0.79 3.73
C PRO A 308 19.11 0.57 5.14
N ILE A 309 17.85 0.97 5.34
CA ILE A 309 17.12 0.71 6.59
C ILE A 309 17.14 -0.80 6.84
N LYS A 310 17.64 -1.17 8.02
CA LYS A 310 17.66 -2.57 8.45
C LYS A 310 16.27 -2.96 8.91
N TYR A 311 15.73 -4.05 8.36
CA TYR A 311 14.42 -4.61 8.74
C TYR A 311 14.51 -5.76 9.75
N ASN A 312 15.69 -5.99 10.33
CA ASN A 312 15.94 -7.03 11.33
C ASN A 312 16.31 -6.43 12.70
N LEU A 313 15.86 -5.21 12.99
CA LEU A 313 16.16 -4.53 14.25
C LEU A 313 15.21 -5.00 15.34
N GLU A 314 15.76 -5.36 16.49
CA GLU A 314 15.00 -5.66 17.70
C GLU A 314 14.87 -4.39 18.55
N ILE A 315 13.64 -4.05 18.94
CA ILE A 315 13.36 -2.87 19.76
C ILE A 315 13.58 -3.23 21.22
N ASN A 316 14.68 -2.76 21.80
CA ASN A 316 14.92 -2.92 23.24
C ASN A 316 14.00 -1.98 24.05
N PRO A 317 13.44 -2.43 25.19
CA PRO A 317 12.55 -1.61 26.02
C PRO A 317 13.21 -0.33 26.56
N ALA A 318 14.54 -0.32 26.75
CA ALA A 318 15.28 0.87 27.15
C ALA A 318 15.36 1.95 26.05
N GLN A 319 15.32 1.54 24.77
CA GLN A 319 15.42 2.44 23.61
C GLN A 319 14.05 3.04 23.22
N GLN A 320 12.95 2.45 23.70
CA GLN A 320 11.57 2.88 23.40
C GLN A 320 11.25 4.34 23.78
N LYS A 321 12.00 4.91 24.74
CA LYS A 321 11.77 6.28 25.25
C LYS A 321 12.65 7.34 24.59
N ARG A 322 13.63 6.93 23.78
CA ARG A 322 14.53 7.90 23.14
C ARG A 322 13.76 8.65 22.06
N VAL A 323 13.92 9.97 22.06
CA VAL A 323 13.40 10.88 21.04
C VAL A 323 14.61 11.50 20.36
N ASN A 324 14.55 11.66 19.04
CA ASN A 324 15.63 12.32 18.32
C ASN A 324 15.57 13.83 18.59
N PRO A 325 16.70 14.55 18.54
CA PRO A 325 16.69 15.99 18.66
C PRO A 325 15.87 16.62 17.54
N SER A 326 15.21 17.73 17.85
CA SER A 326 14.64 18.62 16.84
C SER A 326 15.75 19.14 15.93
N LEU A 327 15.41 19.46 14.68
CA LEU A 327 16.34 20.06 13.72
C LEU A 327 17.07 21.30 14.28
N ASP A 328 16.37 22.13 15.06
CA ASP A 328 16.94 23.37 15.59
C ASP A 328 17.90 23.13 16.77
N GLU A 329 17.83 21.97 17.42
CA GLU A 329 18.72 21.55 18.51
C GLU A 329 19.75 20.51 18.05
N TRP A 330 19.76 20.18 16.76
CA TRP A 330 20.53 19.06 16.24
C TRP A 330 22.04 19.29 16.40
N ASN A 331 22.72 18.30 16.97
CA ASN A 331 24.17 18.31 17.15
C ASN A 331 24.76 16.89 17.02
N GLU A 332 25.71 16.72 16.09
CA GLU A 332 26.29 15.41 15.79
C GLU A 332 27.06 14.82 16.99
N LYS A 333 27.79 15.65 17.75
CA LYS A 333 28.61 15.20 18.87
C LYS A 333 27.75 14.61 19.98
N ILE A 334 26.60 15.23 20.25
CA ILE A 334 25.63 14.75 21.25
C ILE A 334 25.01 13.42 20.80
N LEU A 335 24.69 13.31 19.51
CA LEU A 335 24.11 12.09 18.93
C LEU A 335 25.09 10.91 18.95
N LEU A 336 26.37 11.16 18.66
CA LEU A 336 27.43 10.14 18.72
C LEU A 336 27.64 9.64 20.16
N GLN A 337 27.65 10.54 21.14
CA GLN A 337 27.73 10.16 22.56
C GLN A 337 26.52 9.35 23.04
N ALA A 338 25.36 9.57 22.44
CA ALA A 338 24.15 8.84 22.80
C ALA A 338 23.98 7.52 22.02
N THR A 339 24.67 7.32 20.89
CA THR A 339 24.59 6.10 20.07
C THR A 339 25.72 5.10 20.31
N GLY A 340 26.88 5.56 20.82
CA GLY A 340 27.95 4.70 21.35
C GLY A 340 27.66 4.25 22.77
#